data_AF-A0A662CS33-F1
#
_entry.id   AF-A0A662CS33-F1
#
_cell.length_a   1.000
_cell.length_b   1.000
_cell.length_c   1.000
_cell.angle_alpha   90.00
_cell.angle_beta   90.00
_cell.angle_gamma   90.00
#
_symmetry.space_group_name_H-M   'P 1'
#
loop_
_entity.id
_entity.type
_entity.pdbx_description
1 polymer ?
#
loop_
_entity_poly.entity_id
_entity_poly.type
_entity_poly.pdbx_seq_one_letter_code
_entity_poly.pdbx_strand_id
1 'polypeptide(L)' 'MPSITVKNIPDHAYKILKQVAATNHRSINSEIICLIEKAMISKIFNPEHYLSIAKRTRKKTKNFLLTEDLLQKIKEQGRP' A
#
# COMPACT_ATOMS: atom_id res chain seq x y z
N MET A 1 7.59 -26.07 11.93
CA MET A 1 7.26 -24.93 11.04
C MET A 1 6.03 -25.31 10.23
N PRO A 2 4.98 -24.48 10.18
CA PRO A 2 3.85 -24.76 9.31
C PRO A 2 4.32 -24.76 7.85
N SER A 3 3.92 -25.78 7.09
CA SER A 3 4.18 -25.88 5.66
C SER A 3 2.84 -25.91 4.92
N ILE A 4 2.80 -25.27 3.75
CA ILE A 4 1.62 -25.23 2.89
C ILE A 4 2.06 -25.74 1.52
N THR A 5 1.36 -26.73 1.00
CA THR A 5 1.56 -27.20 -0.38
C THR A 5 0.39 -26.72 -1.22
N VAL A 6 0.68 -25.92 -2.25
CA VAL A 6 -0.32 -25.48 -3.22
C VAL A 6 -0.18 -26.35 -4.46
N LYS A 7 -1.21 -27.14 -4.77
CA LYS A 7 -1.26 -27.99 -5.97
C LYS A 7 -2.08 -27.30 -7.06
N ASN A 8 -1.87 -27.70 -8.31
CA ASN A 8 -2.64 -27.25 -9.47
C ASN A 8 -2.57 -25.73 -9.72
N ILE A 9 -1.40 -25.12 -9.51
CA ILE A 9 -1.19 -23.72 -9.88
C ILE A 9 -1.24 -23.64 -11.42
N PRO A 10 -2.11 -22.80 -12.00
CA PRO A 10 -2.14 -22.61 -13.45
C PRO A 10 -0.79 -22.12 -13.98
N ASP A 11 -0.35 -22.62 -15.14
CA ASP A 11 0.97 -22.29 -15.71
C ASP A 11 1.19 -20.78 -15.88
N HIS A 12 0.13 -20.05 -16.27
CA HIS A 12 0.19 -18.59 -16.40
C HIS A 12 0.48 -17.91 -15.06
N ALA A 13 -0.16 -18.37 -13.98
CA ALA A 13 0.02 -17.82 -12.65
C ALA A 13 1.44 -18.12 -12.12
N TYR A 14 1.96 -19.32 -12.38
CA TYR A 14 3.33 -19.67 -12.01
C TYR A 14 4.37 -18.82 -12.74
N LYS A 15 4.17 -18.54 -14.04
CA LYS A 15 5.04 -17.66 -14.83
C LYS A 15 5.07 -16.24 -14.26
N ILE A 16 3.91 -15.68 -13.95
CA ILE A 16 3.79 -14.34 -13.33
C ILE A 16 4.51 -14.32 -11.98
N LEU A 17 4.29 -15.34 -11.14
CA LEU A 17 4.92 -15.46 -9.83
C LEU A 17 6.46 -15.46 -9.93
N LYS A 18 7.01 -16.21 -10.90
CA LYS A 18 8.46 -16.27 -11.14
C LYS A 18 9.01 -14.91 -11.59
N GLN A 19 8.29 -14.19 -12.45
CA GLN A 19 8.68 -12.86 -12.90
C GLN A 19 8.71 -11.87 -11.74
N VAL A 20 7.63 -11.81 -10.94
CA VAL A 20 7.53 -10.91 -9.78
C VAL A 20 8.62 -11.21 -8.76
N ALA A 21 8.88 -12.49 -8.47
CA ALA A 21 9.94 -12.89 -7.55
C ALA A 21 11.32 -12.42 -8.03
N ALA A 22 11.62 -12.55 -9.34
CA ALA A 22 12.86 -12.07 -9.93
C ALA A 22 12.99 -10.53 -9.85
N THR A 23 11.91 -9.80 -10.16
CA THR A 23 11.86 -8.33 -10.03
C THR A 23 12.10 -7.86 -8.60
N ASN A 24 11.58 -8.59 -7.61
CA ASN A 24 11.75 -8.27 -6.20
C ASN A 24 13.05 -8.81 -5.59
N HIS A 25 13.92 -9.46 -6.39
CA HIS A 25 15.14 -10.14 -5.96
C HIS A 25 14.89 -11.15 -4.82
N ARG A 26 13.79 -11.91 -4.91
CA ARG A 26 13.34 -12.87 -3.91
C ARG A 26 13.22 -14.27 -4.50
N SER A 27 13.32 -15.28 -3.63
CA SER A 27 12.91 -16.64 -4.00
C SER A 27 11.39 -16.69 -4.22
N ILE A 28 10.92 -17.64 -5.03
CA ILE A 28 9.48 -17.87 -5.23
C ILE A 28 8.77 -18.12 -3.90
N ASN A 29 9.38 -18.89 -2.99
CA ASN A 29 8.83 -19.16 -1.68
C ASN A 29 8.66 -17.87 -0.85
N SER A 30 9.70 -17.03 -0.80
CA SER A 30 9.65 -15.75 -0.10
C SER A 30 8.64 -14.79 -0.72
N GLU A 31 8.45 -14.83 -2.04
CA GLU A 31 7.42 -14.04 -2.71
C GLU A 31 6.01 -14.52 -2.37
N ILE A 32 5.77 -15.84 -2.35
CA ILE A 32 4.49 -16.41 -1.91
C ILE A 32 4.16 -15.99 -0.48
N ILE A 33 5.14 -16.07 0.44
CA ILE A 33 4.96 -15.61 1.82
C ILE A 33 4.57 -14.12 1.85
N CYS A 34 5.29 -13.27 1.10
CA CYS A 34 4.97 -11.85 1.04
C CYS A 34 3.57 -11.57 0.46
N LEU A 35 3.14 -12.31 -0.56
CA LEU A 35 1.80 -12.19 -1.14
C LEU A 35 0.72 -12.62 -0.14
N ILE A 36 0.94 -13.71 0.61
CA ILE A 36 0.04 -14.15 1.67
C ILE A 36 -0.04 -13.09 2.77
N GLU A 37 1.09 -12.56 3.24
CA GLU A 37 1.13 -11.49 4.23
C GLU A 37 0.37 -10.25 3.75
N LYS A 38 0.62 -9.79 2.52
CA LYS A 38 -0.09 -8.65 1.92
C LYS A 38 -1.61 -8.90 1.82
N ALA A 39 -2.02 -10.09 1.40
CA ALA A 39 -3.43 -10.46 1.30
C ALA A 39 -4.12 -10.53 2.68
N MET A 40 -3.40 -10.97 3.72
CA MET A 40 -3.89 -10.96 5.09
C MET A 40 -3.93 -9.55 5.68
N ILE A 41 -2.93 -8.71 5.42
CA ILE A 41 -2.90 -7.31 5.86
C ILE A 41 -4.04 -6.51 5.22
N SER A 42 -4.33 -6.75 3.93
CA SER A 42 -5.47 -6.12 3.25
C SER A 42 -6.83 -6.51 3.85
N LYS A 43 -6.90 -7.60 4.63
CA LYS A 43 -8.12 -8.03 5.34
C LYS A 43 -8.22 -7.51 6.77
N ILE A 44 -7.12 -7.09 7.39
CA ILE A 44 -7.16 -6.47 8.71
C ILE A 44 -7.47 -4.99 8.53
N PHE A 45 -8.70 -4.69 8.10
CA PHE A 45 -9.26 -3.35 8.28
C PHE A 45 -9.46 -3.15 9.78
N ASN A 46 -8.42 -2.67 10.46
CA ASN A 46 -8.50 -2.26 11.86
C ASN A 46 -8.95 -0.78 11.87
N PRO A 47 -10.23 -0.48 12.15
CA PRO A 47 -10.73 0.90 12.08
C PRO A 47 -9.95 1.84 12.99
N GLU A 48 -9.49 1.36 14.15
CA GLU A 48 -8.69 2.14 15.09
C GLU A 48 -7.32 2.51 14.53
N HIS A 49 -6.68 1.60 13.79
CA HIS A 49 -5.40 1.89 13.14
C HIS A 49 -5.57 3.00 12.09
N TYR A 50 -6.59 2.90 11.24
CA TYR A 50 -6.88 3.92 10.22
C TYR A 50 -7.31 5.26 10.84
N LEU A 51 -8.14 5.24 11.88
CA LEU A 51 -8.49 6.44 12.65
C LEU A 51 -7.26 7.09 13.27
N SER A 52 -6.31 6.31 13.79
CA SER A 52 -5.06 6.82 14.37
C SER A 52 -4.19 7.52 13.32
N ILE A 53 -4.07 6.94 12.12
CA ILE A 53 -3.35 7.52 10.99
C ILE A 53 -4.04 8.81 10.53
N ALA A 54 -5.36 8.77 10.33
CA ALA A 54 -6.14 9.94 9.92
C ALA A 54 -6.01 11.09 10.94
N LYS A 55 -6.09 10.79 12.25
CA LYS A 55 -5.87 11.77 13.32
C LYS A 55 -4.45 12.33 13.30
N ARG A 56 -3.43 11.49 13.11
CA ARG A 56 -2.02 11.91 13.03
C ARG A 56 -1.77 12.82 11.83
N THR A 57 -2.28 12.46 10.67
CA THR A 57 -2.17 13.28 9.45
C THR A 57 -2.92 14.60 9.61
N ARG A 58 -4.15 14.57 10.15
CA ARG A 58 -4.93 15.78 10.41
C ARG A 58 -4.24 16.71 11.41
N LYS A 59 -3.53 16.20 12.43
CA LYS A 59 -2.73 17.04 13.34
C LYS A 59 -1.64 17.83 12.61
N LYS A 60 -1.01 17.26 11.57
CA LYS A 60 0.04 17.95 10.80
C LYS A 60 -0.51 19.15 10.02
N THR A 61 -1.74 19.06 9.53
CA THR A 61 -2.38 20.09 8.70
C THR A 61 -3.43 20.90 9.47
N LYS A 62 -3.66 20.61 10.76
CA LYS A 62 -4.74 21.22 11.57
C LYS A 62 -4.66 22.74 11.60
N ASN A 63 -3.44 23.29 11.58
CA ASN A 63 -3.20 24.72 11.67
C ASN A 63 -3.16 25.41 10.29
N PHE A 64 -3.32 24.65 9.20
CA PHE A 64 -3.30 25.18 7.84
C PHE A 64 -4.65 24.93 7.18
N LEU A 65 -5.55 25.90 7.33
CA LEU A 65 -6.83 25.89 6.64
C LEU A 65 -6.60 26.37 5.21
N LEU A 66 -6.88 25.48 4.26
CA LEU A 66 -6.94 25.83 2.84
C LEU A 66 -8.26 26.58 2.61
N THR A 67 -8.24 27.91 2.76
CA THR A 67 -9.34 28.78 2.36
C THR A 67 -9.26 29.08 0.87
N GLU A 68 -10.42 29.36 0.26
CA GLU A 68 -10.54 29.75 -1.16
C GLU A 68 -9.57 30.90 -1.49
N ASP A 69 -9.54 31.94 -0.65
CA ASP A 69 -8.68 33.12 -0.83
C ASP A 69 -7.18 32.77 -0.80
N LEU A 70 -6.77 31.85 0.06
CA LEU A 70 -5.38 31.41 0.16
C LEU A 70 -4.98 30.59 -1.07
N LEU A 71 -5.88 29.72 -1.54
CA LEU A 71 -5.68 28.96 -2.77
C LEU A 71 -5.60 29.87 -4.00
N GLN A 72 -6.43 30.92 -4.06
CA GLN A 72 -6.41 31.89 -5.14
C GLN A 72 -5.10 32.69 -5.16
N LYS A 73 -4.66 33.23 -4.01
CA LYS A 73 -3.38 33.94 -3.90
C LYS A 73 -2.18 33.08 -4.31
N ILE A 74 -2.14 31.81 -3.90
CA ILE A 74 -1.04 30.90 -4.28
C ILE A 74 -1.09 30.57 -5.78
N LYS A 75 -2.28 30.39 -6.37
CA LYS A 75 -2.44 30.18 -7.81
C LYS A 75 -1.98 31.38 -8.64
N GLU A 76 -2.29 32.59 -8.18
CA GLU A 76 -1.90 33.85 -8.83
C GLU A 76 -0.40 34.12 -8.69
N GLN A 77 0.21 33.83 -7.53
CA GLN A 77 1.68 33.93 -7.34
C GLN A 77 2.48 32.94 -8.20
N GLY A 78 1.90 31.79 -8.53
CA GLY A 78 2.56 30.75 -9.35
C GLY A 78 2.29 30.85 -10.85
N ARG A 79 1.45 31.79 -11.29
CA ARG A 79 1.18 32.07 -12.71
C ARG A 79 1.85 33.40 -13.11
N PRO A 80 3.09 33.37 -13.64
CA PRO A 80 3.59 34.50 -14.42
C PRO A 80 2.72 34.73 -15.67
#